data_AF-A0A2H9N0Y0-F1
#
_entry.id   AF-A0A2H9N0Y0-F1
#
_cell.length_a   1.000
_cell.length_b   1.000
_cell.length_c   1.000
_cell.angle_alpha   90.00
_cell.angle_beta   90.00
_cell.angle_gamma   90.00
#
_symmetry.space_group_name_H-M   'P 1'
#
loop_
_entity.id
_entity.type
_entity.pdbx_description
1 polymer ?
#
loop_
_entity_poly.entity_id
_entity_poly.type
_entity_poly.pdbx_seq_one_letter_code
_entity_poly.pdbx_strand_id
1 'polypeptide(L)'
;SLSETIEVPPNPEMGDIATNISFSLAKKLGKSPVKISEEIEKEIKLSKSSIFEKIETKGGYINFFLNYEKISENLLQMIQKEKDKYGSSDFGKKQKLMIEYSQPNPNKPMHIGHV
;
A
#
# COMPACT_ATOMS: atom_id res chain seq x y z
N SER A 1 11.73 -4.93 -9.03
CA SER A 1 11.96 -5.04 -7.56
C SER A 1 10.77 -5.76 -6.91
N LEU A 2 10.90 -6.36 -5.71
CA LEU A 2 9.73 -6.92 -4.97
C LEU A 2 8.64 -5.85 -4.73
N SER A 3 9.04 -4.59 -4.60
CA SER A 3 8.12 -3.45 -4.46
C SER A 3 7.25 -3.20 -5.69
N GLU A 4 7.68 -3.62 -6.89
CA GLU A 4 6.93 -3.43 -8.14
C GLU A 4 5.88 -4.52 -8.36
N THR A 5 5.94 -5.60 -7.58
CA THR A 5 5.01 -6.74 -7.70
C THR A 5 3.89 -6.68 -6.68
N ILE A 6 3.85 -5.65 -5.83
CA ILE A 6 2.81 -5.46 -4.81
C ILE A 6 1.76 -4.49 -5.38
N GLU A 7 0.49 -4.85 -5.25
CA GLU A 7 -0.63 -4.07 -5.78
C GLU A 7 -1.84 -4.12 -4.85
N VAL A 8 -2.75 -3.16 -5.05
CA VAL A 8 -4.10 -3.18 -4.46
C VAL A 8 -5.01 -3.93 -5.44
N PRO A 9 -5.65 -5.03 -5.02
CA PRO A 9 -6.54 -5.79 -5.91
C PRO A 9 -7.74 -4.96 -6.39
N PRO A 10 -8.30 -5.27 -7.58
CA PRO A 10 -9.44 -4.53 -8.12
C PRO A 10 -10.77 -4.81 -7.40
N ASN A 11 -10.83 -5.88 -6.60
CA ASN A 11 -12.01 -6.25 -5.81
C ASN A 11 -11.56 -6.59 -4.38
N PRO A 12 -12.20 -6.02 -3.33
CA PRO A 12 -11.92 -6.34 -1.92
C PRO A 12 -11.99 -7.84 -1.56
N GLU A 13 -12.79 -8.63 -2.28
CA GLU A 13 -12.84 -10.09 -2.10
C GLU A 13 -11.52 -10.80 -2.47
N MET A 14 -10.64 -10.12 -3.19
CA MET A 14 -9.31 -10.63 -3.59
C MET A 14 -8.21 -10.22 -2.60
N GLY A 15 -8.56 -9.67 -1.44
CA GLY A 15 -7.62 -9.20 -0.42
C GLY A 15 -7.38 -7.70 -0.48
N ASP A 16 -6.72 -7.19 0.55
CA ASP A 16 -6.38 -5.78 0.68
C ASP A 16 -5.06 -5.45 -0.01
N ILE A 17 -4.16 -6.44 -0.09
CA ILE A 17 -2.86 -6.36 -0.76
C ILE A 17 -2.66 -7.66 -1.52
N ALA A 18 -2.19 -7.60 -2.76
CA ALA A 18 -1.76 -8.78 -3.51
C ALA A 18 -0.34 -8.64 -4.03
N THR A 19 0.25 -9.77 -4.37
CA THR A 19 1.47 -9.80 -5.17
C THR A 19 1.45 -10.82 -6.29
N ASN A 20 2.00 -10.42 -7.44
CA ASN A 20 2.19 -11.24 -8.63
C ASN A 20 3.64 -11.77 -8.76
N ILE A 21 4.43 -11.76 -7.67
CA ILE A 21 5.85 -12.14 -7.68
C ILE A 21 6.11 -13.53 -8.28
N SER A 22 5.15 -14.46 -8.13
CA SER A 22 5.24 -15.82 -8.65
C SER A 22 5.43 -15.89 -10.17
N PHE A 23 4.88 -14.93 -10.93
CA PHE A 23 5.06 -14.85 -12.38
C PHE A 23 6.50 -14.48 -12.75
N SER A 24 7.09 -13.54 -12.02
CA SER A 24 8.49 -13.14 -12.20
C SER A 24 9.47 -14.27 -11.83
N LEU A 25 9.11 -15.10 -10.85
CA LEU A 25 9.92 -16.23 -10.40
C LEU A 25 9.79 -17.47 -11.28
N ALA A 26 8.68 -17.64 -12.00
CA ALA A 26 8.42 -18.82 -12.82
C ALA A 26 9.55 -19.16 -13.79
N LYS A 27 10.04 -18.16 -14.55
CA LYS A 27 11.16 -18.35 -15.50
C LYS A 27 12.47 -18.68 -14.79
N LYS A 28 12.71 -18.11 -13.61
CA LYS A 28 13.96 -18.28 -12.86
C LYS A 28 14.03 -19.64 -12.17
N LEU A 29 12.89 -20.14 -11.69
CA LEU A 29 12.81 -21.40 -10.94
C LEU A 29 12.39 -22.60 -11.80
N GLY A 30 11.95 -22.37 -13.04
CA GLY A 30 11.45 -23.44 -13.92
C GLY A 30 10.18 -24.11 -13.38
N LYS A 31 9.38 -23.39 -12.58
CA LYS A 31 8.13 -23.87 -11.96
C LYS A 31 6.95 -23.04 -12.45
N SER A 32 5.74 -23.59 -12.41
CA SER A 32 4.53 -22.83 -12.72
C SER A 32 4.29 -21.73 -11.65
N PRO A 33 3.75 -20.55 -12.03
CA PRO A 33 3.41 -19.50 -11.07
C PRO A 33 2.50 -19.99 -9.93
N VAL A 34 1.55 -20.89 -10.24
CA VAL A 34 0.62 -21.49 -9.26
C VAL A 34 1.36 -22.31 -8.21
N LYS A 35 2.33 -23.13 -8.63
CA LYS A 35 3.12 -23.91 -7.67
C LYS A 35 3.97 -23.01 -6.78
N ILE A 36 4.50 -21.92 -7.36
CA ILE A 36 5.33 -20.96 -6.61
C ILE A 36 4.49 -20.20 -5.59
N SER A 37 3.29 -19.73 -5.95
CA SER A 37 2.40 -19.02 -5.01
C SER A 37 2.01 -19.92 -3.84
N GLU A 38 1.61 -21.17 -4.11
CA GLU A 38 1.29 -22.16 -3.09
C GLU A 38 2.49 -22.52 -2.18
N GLU A 39 3.69 -22.65 -2.75
CA GLU A 39 4.92 -22.88 -1.98
C GLU A 39 5.20 -21.69 -1.04
N ILE A 40 5.06 -20.45 -1.53
CA ILE A 40 5.27 -19.25 -0.72
C ILE A 40 4.22 -19.15 0.40
N GLU A 41 2.94 -19.34 0.10
CA GLU A 41 1.84 -19.32 1.08
C GLU A 41 2.10 -20.30 2.23
N LYS A 42 2.56 -21.51 1.93
CA LYS A 42 2.85 -22.56 2.95
C LYS A 42 3.98 -22.17 3.91
N GLU A 43 4.96 -21.44 3.41
CA GLU A 43 6.11 -20.98 4.21
C GLU A 43 5.77 -19.76 5.08
N ILE A 44 4.76 -18.96 4.71
CA ILE A 44 4.36 -17.81 5.52
C ILE A 44 3.63 -18.27 6.78
N LYS A 45 4.20 -17.94 7.95
CA LYS A 45 3.58 -18.19 9.26
C LYS A 45 3.09 -16.87 9.85
N LEU A 46 1.77 -16.71 9.93
CA LEU A 46 1.17 -15.56 10.59
C LEU A 46 1.30 -15.71 12.11
N SER A 47 2.03 -14.78 12.73
CA SER A 47 2.09 -14.69 14.19
C SER A 47 0.78 -14.15 14.76
N LYS A 48 0.55 -14.32 16.07
CA LYS A 48 -0.61 -13.71 16.76
C LYS A 48 -0.62 -12.18 16.69
N SER A 49 0.55 -11.56 16.52
CA SER A 49 0.71 -10.11 16.35
C SER A 49 0.71 -9.66 14.88
N SER A 50 0.42 -10.56 13.95
CA SER A 50 0.34 -10.25 12.53
C SER A 50 -0.75 -9.20 12.26
N ILE A 51 -0.45 -8.27 11.36
CA ILE A 51 -1.45 -7.34 10.80
C ILE A 51 -2.33 -8.00 9.72
N PHE A 52 -1.98 -9.21 9.30
CA PHE A 52 -2.75 -10.03 8.36
C PHE A 52 -3.55 -11.08 9.11
N GLU A 53 -4.83 -11.21 8.75
CA GLU A 53 -5.75 -12.24 9.23
C GLU A 53 -5.51 -13.56 8.50
N LYS A 54 -5.41 -13.50 7.17
CA LYS A 54 -5.19 -14.67 6.32
C LYS A 54 -4.43 -14.30 5.05
N ILE A 55 -3.89 -15.32 4.42
CA ILE A 55 -3.27 -15.27 3.10
C ILE A 55 -3.94 -16.35 2.28
N GLU A 56 -4.25 -16.05 1.03
CA GLU A 56 -4.83 -17.01 0.09
C GLU A 56 -4.13 -16.90 -1.25
N THR A 57 -4.05 -18.01 -1.98
CA THR A 57 -3.52 -18.02 -3.34
C THR A 57 -4.64 -18.18 -4.37
N LYS A 58 -4.52 -17.44 -5.48
CA LYS A 58 -5.45 -17.55 -6.62
C LYS A 58 -4.67 -17.52 -7.92
N GLY A 59 -4.46 -18.70 -8.50
CA GLY A 59 -3.53 -18.86 -9.61
C GLY A 59 -2.11 -18.48 -9.17
N GLY A 60 -1.42 -17.63 -9.92
CA GLY A 60 -0.07 -17.13 -9.57
C GLY A 60 -0.04 -15.98 -8.55
N TYR A 61 -1.19 -15.50 -8.09
CA TYR A 61 -1.29 -14.40 -7.13
C TYR A 61 -1.27 -14.91 -5.69
N ILE A 62 -0.67 -14.11 -4.80
CA ILE A 62 -0.70 -14.29 -3.36
C ILE A 62 -1.42 -13.08 -2.78
N ASN A 63 -2.56 -13.32 -2.14
CA ASN A 63 -3.47 -12.29 -1.65
C ASN A 63 -3.42 -12.26 -0.13
N PHE A 64 -3.29 -11.07 0.44
CA PHE A 64 -3.18 -10.81 1.86
C PHE A 64 -4.43 -10.07 2.35
N PHE A 65 -5.02 -10.57 3.42
CA PHE A 65 -6.19 -9.98 4.06
C PHE A 65 -5.77 -9.42 5.41
N LEU A 66 -6.09 -8.15 5.66
CA LEU A 66 -5.73 -7.45 6.87
C LEU A 66 -6.62 -7.88 8.04
N ASN A 67 -6.01 -8.01 9.21
CA ASN A 67 -6.74 -8.07 10.46
C ASN A 67 -7.16 -6.64 10.83
N TYR A 68 -8.39 -6.27 10.46
CA TYR A 68 -8.92 -4.94 10.68
C TYR A 68 -9.00 -4.55 12.15
N GLU A 69 -9.25 -5.50 13.07
CA GLU A 69 -9.26 -5.24 14.51
C GLU A 69 -7.88 -4.80 14.99
N LYS A 70 -6.83 -5.57 14.64
CA LYS A 70 -5.46 -5.29 15.05
C LYS A 70 -4.93 -4.01 14.43
N ILE A 71 -5.23 -3.77 13.15
CA ILE A 71 -4.82 -2.55 12.47
C ILE A 71 -5.52 -1.34 13.06
N SER A 72 -6.83 -1.42 13.32
CA SER A 72 -7.58 -0.29 13.88
C SER A 72 -7.05 0.08 15.27
N GLU A 73 -6.74 -0.92 16.11
CA GLU A 73 -6.12 -0.69 17.41
C GLU A 73 -4.78 0.06 17.27
N ASN A 74 -3.87 -0.45 16.43
CA ASN A 74 -2.56 0.16 16.21
C ASN A 74 -2.68 1.58 15.62
N LEU A 75 -3.60 1.76 14.67
CA LEU A 75 -3.82 3.03 14.00
C LEU A 75 -4.34 4.09 14.96
N LEU A 76 -5.33 3.76 15.79
CA LEU A 76 -5.88 4.69 16.78
C LEU A 76 -4.83 5.09 17.82
N GLN A 77 -3.99 4.15 18.27
CA GLN A 77 -2.86 4.45 19.16
C GLN A 77 -1.86 5.40 18.50
N MET A 78 -1.54 5.19 17.23
CA MET A 78 -0.64 6.06 16.47
C MET A 78 -1.21 7.47 16.31
N ILE A 79 -2.49 7.59 15.91
CA ILE A 79 -3.19 8.87 15.79
C ILE A 79 -3.20 9.60 17.13
N GLN A 80 -3.51 8.91 18.24
CA GLN A 80 -3.52 9.53 19.56
C GLN A 80 -2.14 10.02 20.01
N LYS A 81 -1.08 9.29 19.64
CA LYS A 81 0.31 9.64 19.95
C LYS A 81 0.79 10.83 19.12
N GLU A 82 0.49 10.85 17.83
CA GLU A 82 0.99 11.86 16.89
C GLU A 82 0.15 13.14 16.84
N LYS A 83 -1.15 13.04 17.15
CA LYS A 83 -2.11 14.17 17.18
C LYS A 83 -2.03 14.99 15.90
N ASP A 84 -1.74 16.28 16.00
CA ASP A 84 -1.64 17.22 14.87
C ASP A 84 -0.51 16.89 13.90
N LYS A 85 0.41 15.99 14.28
CA LYS A 85 1.49 15.51 13.40
C LYS A 85 1.13 14.24 12.65
N TYR A 86 0.00 13.61 12.92
CA TYR A 86 -0.41 12.41 12.20
C TYR A 86 -0.52 12.72 10.70
N GLY A 87 0.06 11.86 9.86
CA GLY A 87 0.12 12.06 8.40
C GLY A 87 1.19 13.06 7.94
N SER A 88 1.96 13.67 8.85
CA SER A 88 3.15 14.43 8.49
C SER A 88 4.32 13.50 8.16
N SER A 89 5.27 13.99 7.36
CA SER A 89 6.46 13.23 6.99
C SER A 89 7.66 14.15 6.93
N ASP A 90 8.84 13.62 7.30
CA ASP A 90 10.13 14.24 7.04
C ASP A 90 10.56 14.09 5.56
N PHE A 91 9.70 13.56 4.69
CA PHE A 91 9.93 13.50 3.25
C PHE A 91 10.21 14.90 2.69
N GLY A 92 11.33 15.06 1.97
CA GLY A 92 11.76 16.36 1.47
C GLY A 92 12.41 17.27 2.51
N LYS A 93 12.73 16.78 3.72
CA LYS A 93 13.50 17.55 4.70
C LYS A 93 14.82 18.03 4.09
N LYS A 94 15.16 19.31 4.35
CA LYS A 94 16.29 20.04 3.75
C LYS A 94 16.19 20.30 2.24
N GLN A 95 15.06 19.99 1.61
CA GLN A 95 14.75 20.41 0.24
C GLN A 95 13.95 21.72 0.29
N LYS A 96 14.21 22.62 -0.66
CA LYS A 96 13.42 23.84 -0.86
C LYS A 96 12.51 23.63 -2.06
N LEU A 97 11.20 23.70 -1.87
CA LEU A 97 10.23 23.72 -2.97
C LEU A 97 9.79 25.17 -3.24
N MET A 98 9.68 25.51 -4.52
CA MET A 98 9.00 26.72 -4.99
C MET A 98 7.61 26.31 -5.48
N ILE A 99 6.57 26.83 -4.86
CA ILE A 99 5.19 26.63 -5.28
C ILE A 99 4.69 27.97 -5.82
N GLU A 100 4.40 28.03 -7.11
CA GLU A 100 3.80 29.19 -7.77
C GLU A 100 2.33 28.86 -8.05
N TYR A 101 1.42 29.63 -7.48
CA TYR A 101 -0.02 29.36 -7.56
C TYR A 101 -0.83 30.67 -7.61
N SER A 102 -2.04 30.59 -8.17
CA SER A 102 -3.04 31.65 -8.37
C SER A 102 -2.67 32.75 -9.37
N GLN A 103 -1.49 33.38 -9.26
CA GLN A 103 -1.00 34.49 -10.10
C GLN A 103 -2.09 35.32 -10.81
N PRO A 104 -3.10 35.85 -10.08
CA PRO A 104 -4.21 36.51 -10.73
C PRO A 104 -3.72 37.83 -11.31
N ASN A 105 -4.25 38.19 -12.49
CA ASN A 105 -3.91 39.47 -13.11
C ASN A 105 -4.44 40.62 -12.24
N PRO A 106 -3.59 41.51 -11.70
CA PRO A 106 -4.01 42.60 -10.81
C PRO A 106 -4.94 43.62 -11.50
N ASN A 107 -5.06 43.60 -12.82
CA ASN A 107 -5.95 44.47 -13.60
C ASN A 107 -7.33 43.86 -13.87
N LYS A 108 -7.65 42.67 -13.34
CA LYS A 108 -8.97 42.04 -13.48
C LYS A 108 -9.51 41.58 -12.12
N PRO A 109 -10.80 41.82 -11.82
CA PRO A 109 -11.39 41.35 -10.58
C PRO A 109 -11.39 39.82 -10.52
N MET A 110 -10.99 39.28 -9.37
CA MET A 110 -11.04 37.84 -9.08
C MET A 110 -12.49 37.36 -9.11
N HIS A 111 -12.79 36.38 -9.96
CA HIS A 111 -14.06 35.63 -9.96
C HIS A 111 -13.86 34.20 -9.45
N ILE A 112 -14.96 33.48 -9.20
CA ILE A 112 -15.03 32.12 -8.60
C ILE A 112 -14.09 31.07 -9.23
N GLY A 113 -13.55 31.31 -10.43
CA GLY A 113 -12.57 30.43 -11.07
C GLY A 113 -11.14 30.56 -10.55
N HIS A 114 -10.87 31.43 -9.58
CA HIS A 114 -9.53 31.65 -8.99
C HIS A 114 -9.38 31.12 -7.55
N VAL A 115 -10.42 30.47 -7.01
CA VAL A 115 -10.48 29.90 -5.64
C VAL A 115 -10.36 28.39 -5.70
#